data_AF-A0A358KIR6-F1
#
_entry.id   AF-A0A358KIR6-F1
#
_cell.length_a   1.000
_cell.length_b   1.000
_cell.length_c   1.000
_cell.angle_alpha   90.00
_cell.angle_beta   90.00
_cell.angle_gamma   90.00
#
_symmetry.space_group_name_H-M   'P 1'
#
loop_
_entity.id
_entity.type
_entity.pdbx_description
1 polymer ?
#
loop_
_entity_poly.entity_id
_entity_poly.type
_entity_poly.pdbx_seq_one_letter_code
_entity_poly.pdbx_strand_id
1 'polypeptide(L)'
;MEQYLRMKLESFEVLVKRSEGETKLVFEALANPGTGETVGNTSQFVAKAEWLGKAETFDAVIPEITVLGKTYNNLEFNYPKGN
;
A
#
# COMPACT_ATOMS: atom_id res chain seq x y z
N MET A 1 9.81 21.89 0.51
CA MET A 1 10.49 20.60 0.29
C MET A 1 9.54 19.52 0.76
N GLU A 2 9.08 18.65 -0.15
CA GLU A 2 8.30 17.47 0.24
C GLU A 2 9.22 16.51 1.00
N GLN A 3 8.81 16.09 2.19
CA GLN A 3 9.52 15.06 2.96
C GLN A 3 8.88 13.71 2.64
N TYR A 4 9.48 12.98 1.71
CA TYR A 4 9.09 11.60 1.43
C TYR A 4 9.57 10.69 2.54
N LEU A 5 8.64 10.03 3.23
CA LEU A 5 8.95 9.06 4.26
C LEU A 5 9.42 7.75 3.62
N ARG A 6 10.74 7.51 3.60
CA ARG A 6 11.28 6.23 3.14
C ARG A 6 11.04 5.16 4.20
N MET A 7 10.47 4.04 3.77
CA MET A 7 10.17 2.91 4.61
C MET A 7 11.14 1.77 4.36
N LYS A 8 11.58 1.14 5.45
CA LYS A 8 12.42 -0.06 5.39
C LYS A 8 11.55 -1.31 5.22
N LEU A 9 10.95 -1.44 4.05
CA LEU A 9 9.98 -2.47 3.73
C LEU A 9 10.06 -2.83 2.24
N GLU A 10 10.06 -4.12 1.92
CA GLU A 10 10.07 -4.59 0.53
C GLU A 10 8.65 -4.70 -0.04
N SER A 11 7.67 -5.04 0.79
CA SER A 11 6.26 -5.11 0.40
C SER A 11 5.32 -5.04 1.60
N PHE A 12 4.05 -4.72 1.37
CA PHE A 12 2.97 -4.96 2.35
C PHE A 12 1.68 -5.43 1.68
N GLU A 13 0.80 -6.01 2.48
CA GLU A 13 -0.47 -6.55 2.00
C GLU A 13 -1.61 -5.56 2.27
N VAL A 14 -2.56 -5.53 1.33
CA VAL A 14 -3.85 -4.85 1.46
C VAL A 14 -4.93 -5.85 1.08
N LEU A 15 -5.90 -6.02 1.98
CA LEU A 15 -7.05 -6.88 1.78
C LEU A 15 -8.23 -6.02 1.35
N VAL A 16 -8.69 -6.21 0.11
CA VAL A 16 -9.83 -5.47 -0.44
C VAL A 16 -11.10 -6.27 -0.28
N LYS A 17 -12.11 -5.69 0.38
CA LYS A 17 -13.44 -6.27 0.54
C LYS A 17 -14.23 -6.03 -0.75
N ARG A 18 -14.60 -7.11 -1.45
CA ARG A 18 -15.43 -7.09 -2.67
C ARG A 18 -16.69 -7.93 -2.46
N SER A 19 -17.68 -7.75 -3.32
CA SER A 19 -18.93 -8.51 -3.29
C SER A 19 -18.73 -10.03 -3.43
N GLU A 20 -17.69 -10.43 -4.17
CA GLU A 20 -17.32 -11.84 -4.41
C GLU A 20 -16.39 -12.42 -3.33
N GLY A 21 -16.05 -11.62 -2.30
CA GLY A 21 -15.13 -11.99 -1.23
C GLY A 21 -13.96 -11.03 -1.10
N GLU A 22 -12.91 -11.48 -0.42
CA GLU A 22 -11.71 -10.67 -0.19
C GLU A 22 -10.67 -10.92 -1.27
N THR A 23 -10.07 -9.84 -1.81
CA THR A 23 -8.96 -9.91 -2.76
C THR A 23 -7.72 -9.31 -2.14
N LYS A 24 -6.63 -10.06 -2.13
CA LYS A 24 -5.34 -9.60 -1.65
C LYS A 24 -4.58 -8.83 -2.73
N LEU A 25 -4.09 -7.65 -2.38
CA LEU A 25 -3.12 -6.87 -3.14
C LEU A 25 -1.79 -6.86 -2.39
N VAL A 26 -0.70 -7.15 -3.10
CA VAL A 26 0.66 -6.99 -2.58
C VAL A 26 1.24 -5.73 -3.20
N PHE A 27 1.56 -4.77 -2.33
CA PHE A 27 2.18 -3.51 -2.71
C PHE A 27 3.69 -3.67 -2.62
N GLU A 28 4.34 -3.74 -3.78
CA GLU A 28 5.78 -3.92 -3.90
C GLU A 28 6.51 -2.57 -3.84
N ALA A 29 7.62 -2.52 -3.12
CA ALA A 29 8.50 -1.35 -3.05
C ALA A 29 9.05 -1.02 -4.44
N LEU A 30 8.88 0.23 -4.86
CA LEU A 30 9.39 0.73 -6.13
C LEU A 30 10.63 1.59 -5.90
N ALA A 31 11.74 1.22 -6.52
CA ALA A 31 12.95 2.05 -6.54
C ALA A 31 12.76 3.27 -7.44
N ASN A 32 13.35 4.40 -7.04
CA ASN A 32 13.40 5.62 -7.84
C ASN A 32 14.85 6.12 -7.92
N PRO A 33 15.57 5.81 -9.02
CA PRO A 33 16.96 6.23 -9.20
C PRO A 33 17.15 7.75 -9.19
N GLY A 34 16.14 8.52 -9.58
CA GLY A 34 16.20 9.99 -9.60
C GLY A 34 16.25 10.62 -8.20
N THR A 35 15.75 9.92 -7.18
CA THR A 35 15.76 10.34 -5.77
C THR A 35 16.73 9.52 -4.93
N GLY A 36 17.32 8.46 -5.49
CA GLY A 36 18.17 7.50 -4.78
C GLY A 36 17.38 6.57 -3.83
N GLU A 37 16.09 6.33 -4.10
CA GLU A 37 15.29 5.32 -3.39
C GLU A 37 15.53 3.92 -3.97
N THR A 38 15.57 2.91 -3.09
CA THR A 38 15.78 1.51 -3.46
C THR A 38 14.64 0.63 -2.95
N VAL A 39 14.53 -0.59 -3.47
CA VAL A 39 13.70 -1.63 -2.84
C VAL A 39 14.14 -1.78 -1.38
N GLY A 40 13.19 -1.82 -0.45
CA GLY A 40 13.48 -1.85 0.99
C GLY A 40 13.94 -0.50 1.58
N ASN A 41 13.93 0.60 0.82
CA ASN A 41 14.19 1.96 1.29
C ASN A 41 13.57 2.99 0.33
N THR A 42 12.24 3.02 0.29
CA THR A 42 11.47 3.86 -0.63
C THR A 42 10.21 4.38 0.05
N SER A 43 9.67 5.48 -0.46
CA SER A 43 8.36 6.02 -0.11
C SER A 43 7.25 5.53 -1.05
N GLN A 44 7.60 4.83 -2.13
CA GLN A 44 6.66 4.43 -3.17
C GLN A 44 6.46 2.92 -3.21
N PHE A 45 5.20 2.51 -3.22
CA PHE A 45 4.79 1.11 -3.32
C PHE A 45 3.66 0.98 -4.34
N VAL A 46 3.66 -0.09 -5.13
CA VAL A 46 2.68 -0.28 -6.22
C VAL A 46 2.15 -1.71 -6.21
N ALA A 47 0.83 -1.84 -6.31
CA ALA A 47 0.16 -3.08 -6.64
C ALA A 47 -0.55 -2.93 -7.99
N LYS A 48 -0.67 -4.05 -8.73
CA LYS A 48 -1.46 -4.11 -9.97
C LYS A 48 -2.67 -5.00 -9.73
N ALA A 49 -3.84 -4.54 -10.14
CA ALA A 49 -5.05 -5.33 -10.13
C ALA A 49 -5.92 -4.98 -11.35
N GLU A 50 -6.23 -5.97 -12.18
CA GLU A 50 -7.03 -5.76 -13.41
C GLU A 50 -8.42 -5.20 -13.12
N TRP A 51 -8.97 -5.52 -11.95
CA TRP A 51 -10.29 -5.09 -11.52
C TRP A 51 -10.36 -3.63 -11.05
N LEU A 52 -9.22 -3.00 -10.68
CA LEU A 52 -9.19 -1.62 -10.18
C LEU A 52 -9.69 -0.62 -11.23
N GLY A 53 -9.43 -0.88 -12.52
CA GLY A 53 -9.91 -0.02 -13.60
C GLY A 53 -11.44 0.04 -13.75
N LYS A 54 -12.17 -0.84 -13.05
CA LYS A 54 -13.65 -0.91 -13.05
C LYS A 54 -14.26 -0.56 -11.70
N ALA A 55 -13.46 -0.45 -10.64
CA ALA A 55 -13.95 -0.22 -9.28
C ALA A 55 -13.99 1.28 -8.97
N GLU A 56 -15.17 1.80 -8.67
CA GLU A 56 -15.35 3.21 -8.29
C GLU A 56 -14.98 3.45 -6.82
N THR A 57 -15.34 2.51 -5.95
CA THR A 57 -15.04 2.53 -4.52
C THR A 57 -14.82 1.11 -3.98
N PHE A 58 -14.05 0.98 -2.91
CA PHE A 58 -13.92 -0.26 -2.15
C PHE A 58 -13.41 0.01 -0.75
N ASP A 59 -13.77 -0.86 0.18
CA ASP A 59 -13.20 -0.88 1.52
C ASP A 59 -12.00 -1.83 1.54
N ALA A 60 -10.99 -1.47 2.30
CA ALA A 60 -9.78 -2.25 2.41
C ALA A 60 -9.19 -2.19 3.82
N VAL A 61 -8.36 -3.19 4.12
CA VAL A 61 -7.63 -3.30 5.38
C VAL A 61 -6.16 -3.52 5.07
N ILE A 62 -5.28 -2.76 5.72
CA ILE A 62 -3.86 -3.11 5.84
C ILE A 62 -3.75 -3.99 7.10
N PRO A 63 -3.48 -5.31 6.96
CA PRO A 63 -3.48 -6.22 8.11
C PRO A 63 -2.37 -5.86 9.09
N GLU A 64 -1.17 -5.58 8.55
CA GLU A 64 0.00 -5.17 9.30
C GLU A 64 0.88 -4.28 8.43
N ILE A 65 1.43 -3.21 9.01
CA ILE A 65 2.52 -2.44 8.42
C ILE A 65 3.40 -1.85 9.51
N THR A 66 4.73 -1.89 9.29
CA THR A 66 5.69 -1.26 10.20
C THR A 66 6.23 0.03 9.58
N VAL A 67 5.94 1.16 10.22
CA VAL A 67 6.35 2.50 9.79
C VAL A 67 7.20 3.11 10.91
N LEU A 68 8.44 3.49 10.59
CA LEU A 68 9.39 4.09 11.55
C LEU A 68 9.56 3.28 12.85
N GLY A 69 9.58 1.95 12.75
CA GLY A 69 9.72 1.05 13.91
C GLY A 69 8.46 0.87 14.75
N LYS A 70 7.34 1.48 14.35
CA LYS A 70 6.02 1.24 14.93
C LYS A 70 5.19 0.36 14.02
N THR A 71 4.70 -0.74 14.58
CA THR A 71 3.77 -1.64 13.88
C THR A 71 2.34 -1.19 14.09
N TYR A 72 1.60 -1.12 12.99
CA TYR A 72 0.17 -0.84 12.94
C TYR A 72 -0.54 -2.07 12.42
N ASN A 73 -1.71 -2.36 12.97
CA ASN A 73 -2.49 -3.54 12.64
C ASN A 73 -3.93 -3.17 12.31
N ASN A 74 -4.54 -3.90 11.39
CA ASN A 74 -5.94 -3.78 11.00
C ASN A 74 -6.36 -2.34 10.66
N LEU A 75 -5.55 -1.65 9.85
CA LEU A 75 -5.86 -0.30 9.41
C LEU A 75 -6.91 -0.34 8.30
N GLU A 76 -8.15 -0.01 8.61
CA GLU A 76 -9.21 0.06 7.62
C GLU A 76 -9.18 1.39 6.86
N PHE A 77 -9.50 1.39 5.57
CA PHE A 77 -9.68 2.61 4.78
C PHE A 77 -10.65 2.37 3.63
N ASN A 78 -11.19 3.47 3.09
CA ASN A 78 -12.06 3.43 1.92
C ASN A 78 -11.34 4.07 0.72
N TYR A 79 -11.37 3.45 -0.46
CA TYR A 79 -10.94 4.09 -1.70
C TYR A 79 -12.14 4.77 -2.38
N PRO A 80 -11.99 6.01 -2.91
CA PRO A 80 -10.76 6.82 -2.94
C PRO A 80 -10.58 7.74 -1.72
N LYS A 81 -11.48 7.71 -0.73
CA LYS A 81 -11.55 8.73 0.34
C LYS A 81 -10.38 8.71 1.32
N GLY A 82 -9.77 7.56 1.57
CA GLY A 82 -8.79 7.33 2.62
C GLY A 82 -9.43 6.97 3.98
N ASN A 83 -8.61 7.05 5.03
CA ASN A 83 -9.01 7.04 6.45
C ASN A 83 -8.83 8.45 7.00
#